data_AF-A0A553AP46-F1
#
_entry.id   AF-A0A553AP46-F1
#
_cell.length_a   1.000
_cell.length_b   1.000
_cell.length_c   1.000
_cell.angle_alpha   90.00
_cell.angle_beta   90.00
_cell.angle_gamma   90.00
#
_symmetry.space_group_name_H-M   'P 1'
#
loop_
_entity.id
_entity.type
_entity.pdbx_description
1 polymer ?
#
loop_
_entity_poly.entity_id
_entity_poly.type
_entity_poly.pdbx_seq_one_letter_code
_entity_poly.pdbx_strand_id
1 'polypeptide(L)' 'MIPCPSTPRIAPSAACWTGLAINEVPPRVEYALTDLGRSIMGPIRALTQWADSHHDAVLAARRDYAAREG' A
#
# COMPACT_ATOMS: atom_id res chain seq x y z
N MET A 1 -46.05 -31.99 7.54
CA MET A 1 -45.03 -31.17 8.25
C MET A 1 -43.96 -30.82 7.22
N ILE A 2 -43.63 -29.60 6.80
CA ILE A 2 -43.95 -28.18 7.05
C ILE A 2 -43.62 -27.47 5.71
N PRO A 3 -44.29 -26.35 5.34
CA PRO A 3 -44.17 -25.72 4.01
C PRO A 3 -42.96 -24.77 3.90
N CYS A 4 -42.54 -24.46 2.67
CA CYS A 4 -42.00 -23.14 2.33
C CYS A 4 -42.10 -22.85 0.82
N PRO A 5 -43.01 -21.96 0.36
CA PRO A 5 -42.99 -21.43 -0.99
C PRO A 5 -42.61 -19.94 -0.96
N SER A 6 -41.32 -19.61 -1.05
CA SER A 6 -40.92 -18.22 -1.26
C SER A 6 -39.47 -18.07 -1.70
N THR A 7 -39.26 -18.07 -3.02
CA THR A 7 -38.32 -17.11 -3.61
C THR A 7 -38.77 -16.78 -5.03
N PRO A 8 -39.36 -15.60 -5.28
CA PRO A 8 -39.52 -15.06 -6.62
C PRO A 8 -38.16 -14.51 -7.06
N ARG A 9 -37.63 -14.95 -8.20
CA ARG A 9 -37.84 -14.31 -9.51
C ARG A 9 -37.25 -12.89 -9.56
N ILE A 10 -36.03 -12.83 -10.10
CA ILE A 10 -35.52 -11.84 -11.07
C ILE A 10 -35.74 -10.37 -10.70
N ALA A 11 -34.64 -9.70 -10.36
CA ALA A 11 -34.54 -8.24 -10.21
C ALA A 11 -34.69 -7.50 -11.55
N PRO A 12 -35.19 -6.25 -11.54
CA PRO A 12 -34.78 -5.24 -12.51
C PRO A 12 -34.00 -4.07 -11.87
N SER A 13 -32.69 -4.17 -12.06
CA SER A 13 -31.61 -3.19 -12.29
C SER A 13 -31.76 -1.65 -12.22
N ALA A 14 -32.90 -0.99 -12.14
CA ALA A 14 -32.91 0.45 -12.51
C ALA A 14 -33.94 1.29 -11.77
N ALA A 15 -33.65 1.72 -10.53
CA ALA A 15 -34.43 2.82 -9.92
C ALA A 15 -33.78 3.59 -8.75
N CYS A 16 -32.54 3.33 -8.30
CA CYS A 16 -32.01 3.98 -7.08
C CYS A 16 -30.96 5.08 -7.27
N TRP A 17 -30.62 5.49 -8.50
CA TRP A 17 -29.57 6.49 -8.69
C TRP A 17 -30.07 7.71 -9.43
N THR A 18 -30.54 8.71 -8.68
CA THR A 18 -30.58 10.09 -9.15
C THR A 18 -29.67 10.96 -8.28
N GLY A 19 -28.46 11.23 -8.82
CA GLY A 19 -27.51 12.29 -8.44
C GLY A 19 -26.53 11.96 -7.31
N LEU A 20 -25.20 11.93 -7.46
CA LEU A 20 -24.26 12.23 -8.53
C LEU A 20 -23.07 11.25 -8.31
N ALA A 21 -22.79 10.34 -9.24
CA ALA A 21 -21.69 9.38 -9.06
C ALA A 21 -20.34 10.05 -9.36
N ILE A 22 -19.47 10.19 -8.35
CA ILE A 22 -18.04 10.42 -8.59
C ILE A 22 -17.45 9.11 -9.11
N ASN A 23 -17.08 9.10 -10.39
CA ASN A 23 -16.69 7.88 -11.10
C ASN A 23 -15.19 7.58 -10.89
N GLU A 24 -14.84 6.84 -9.82
CA GLU A 24 -13.66 5.96 -9.82
C GLU A 24 -14.04 4.61 -9.17
N VAL A 25 -14.37 3.62 -10.01
CA VAL A 25 -14.41 2.19 -9.66
C VAL A 25 -13.29 1.50 -10.44
N PRO A 26 -12.36 0.76 -9.79
CA PRO A 26 -12.41 0.31 -8.40
C PRO A 26 -12.14 1.46 -7.41
N PRO A 27 -12.77 1.43 -6.21
CA PRO A 27 -12.61 2.49 -5.22
C PRO A 27 -11.13 2.67 -4.90
N ARG A 28 -10.58 3.85 -5.21
CA ARG A 28 -9.21 4.20 -4.85
C ARG A 28 -9.16 4.55 -3.37
N VAL A 29 -8.29 3.86 -2.64
CA VAL A 29 -7.95 4.24 -1.26
C VAL A 29 -6.69 5.10 -1.32
N GLU A 30 -6.80 6.35 -0.88
CA GLU A 30 -5.66 7.24 -0.73
C GLU A 30 -5.14 7.17 0.71
N TYR A 31 -3.84 6.92 0.85
CA TYR A 31 -3.15 6.96 2.13
C TYR A 31 -2.31 8.22 2.20
N ALA A 32 -2.53 9.01 3.24
CA ALA A 32 -1.70 10.16 3.55
C ALA A 32 -0.85 9.87 4.78
N LEU A 33 0.36 10.44 4.78
CA LEU A 33 1.24 10.36 5.93
C LEU A 33 0.66 11.23 7.07
N THR A 34 0.49 10.62 8.24
CA THR A 34 0.11 11.33 9.47
C THR A 34 1.23 12.28 9.91
N ASP A 35 0.94 13.23 10.81
CA ASP A 35 1.97 14.13 11.34
C ASP A 35 3.09 13.35 12.06
N LEU A 36 2.74 12.26 12.74
CA LEU A 36 3.71 11.32 13.32
C LEU A 36 4.55 10.63 12.23
N GLY A 37 3.94 10.22 11.13
CA GLY A 37 4.69 9.66 9.98
C GLY A 37 5.59 10.70 9.31
N ARG A 38 5.22 11.98 9.34
CA ARG A 38 6.06 13.07 8.79
C ARG A 38 7.27 13.33 9.69
N SER A 39 7.15 13.18 11.01
CA SER A 39 8.25 13.44 11.94
C SER A 39 9.44 12.49 11.76
N ILE A 40 9.21 11.24 11.33
CA ILE A 40 10.29 10.26 11.06
C ILE A 40 11.04 10.51 9.73
N MET A 41 10.52 11.38 8.87
CA MET A 41 11.11 11.64 7.55
C MET A 41 12.52 12.25 7.64
N GLY A 42 12.79 13.05 8.67
CA GLY A 42 14.13 13.62 8.92
C GLY A 42 15.19 12.54 9.14
N PRO A 43 15.03 11.66 10.14
CA PRO A 43 15.91 10.51 10.36
C PRO A 43 16.07 9.60 9.13
N ILE A 44 14.98 9.30 8.42
CA ILE A 44 15.06 8.47 7.20
C ILE A 44 15.97 9.12 6.16
N ARG A 45 15.81 10.42 5.91
CA ARG A 45 16.67 11.16 4.96
C ARG A 45 18.14 11.15 5.38
N ALA A 46 18.42 11.35 6.66
CA ALA A 46 19.79 11.31 7.17
C ALA A 46 20.43 9.92 6.96
N LEU A 47 19.66 8.86 7.22
CA LEU A 47 20.11 7.49 6.98
C LEU A 47 20.39 7.23 5.49
N THR A 48 19.49 7.70 4.60
CA THR A 48 19.68 7.58 3.15
C THR A 48 20.94 8.31 2.68
N GLN A 49 21.17 9.54 3.15
CA GLN A 49 22.36 10.32 2.77
C GLN A 49 23.67 9.66 3.24
N TRP A 50 23.68 9.13 4.46
CA TRP A 50 24.83 8.39 4.96
C TRP A 50 25.09 7.14 4.12
N ALA A 51 24.04 6.36 3.83
CA ALA A 51 24.15 5.14 3.03
C ALA A 51 24.67 5.42 1.63
N ASP A 52 24.19 6.48 0.98
CA ASP A 52 24.66 6.93 -0.34
C ASP A 52 26.16 7.29 -0.30
N SER A 53 26.56 8.07 0.72
CA SER A 53 27.95 8.51 0.88
C SER A 53 28.93 7.37 1.21
N HIS A 54 28.45 6.25 1.76
CA HIS A 54 29.30 5.14 2.23
C HIS A 54 29.06 3.84 1.45
N HIS A 55 28.23 3.87 0.40
CA HIS A 55 27.81 2.69 -0.34
C HIS A 55 29.01 1.86 -0.83
N ASP A 56 30.02 2.51 -1.41
CA ASP A 56 31.21 1.85 -1.93
C ASP A 56 32.07 1.22 -0.83
N ALA A 57 32.18 1.88 0.32
CA ALA A 57 32.91 1.35 1.48
C ALA A 57 32.21 0.08 2.03
N VAL A 58 30.87 0.08 2.08
CA VAL A 58 30.09 -1.10 2.47
C VAL A 58 30.30 -2.24 1.48
N LEU A 59 30.32 -1.96 0.17
CA LEU A 59 30.58 -2.97 -0.86
C LEU A 59 32.00 -3.53 -0.80
N ALA A 60 33.01 -2.68 -0.52
CA ALA A 60 34.38 -3.13 -0.30
C ALA A 60 34.46 -4.08 0.91
N ALA A 61 33.91 -3.67 2.06
CA ALA A 61 33.87 -4.51 3.26
C ALA A 61 33.18 -5.86 3.03
N ARG A 62 32.08 -5.88 2.25
CA ARG A 62 31.40 -7.13 1.86
C ARG A 62 32.26 -8.06 1.02
N ARG A 63 33.01 -7.53 0.06
CA ARG A 63 33.94 -8.30 -0.77
C ARG A 63 35.08 -8.88 0.06
N ASP A 64 35.67 -8.07 0.93
CA ASP A 64 36.76 -8.48 1.81
C ASP A 64 36.31 -9.59 2.77
N TYR A 65 35.10 -9.48 3.31
CA TYR A 65 34.52 -10.53 4.14
C TYR A 65 34.32 -11.83 3.36
N ALA A 66 33.72 -11.77 2.17
CA ALA A 66 33.53 -12.95 1.33
C ALA A 66 34.85 -13.62 0.94
N ALA A 67 35.91 -12.84 0.71
CA ALA A 67 37.24 -13.36 0.39
C ALA A 67 37.97 -14.00 1.58
N ARG A 68 37.50 -13.77 2.82
CA ARG A 68 38.06 -14.38 4.04
C ARG A 68 37.36 -15.67 4.45
N GLU A 69 36.10 -15.83 4.05
CA GLU A 69 35.24 -16.98 4.41
C GLU A 69 35.27 -18.08 3.33
N GLY A 70 35.79 -17.80 2.14
CA GLY A 70 36.04 -18.77 1.07
C GLY A 70 37.49 -19.24 1.05
#